data_AF-A0A5A5R3G4-F1
#
_entry.id   AF-A0A5A5R3G4-F1
#
_cell.length_a   1.000
_cell.length_b   1.000
_cell.length_c   1.000
_cell.angle_alpha   90.00
_cell.angle_beta   90.00
_cell.angle_gamma   90.00
#
_symmetry.space_group_name_H-M   'P 1'
#
loop_
_entity.id
_entity.type
_entity.pdbx_description
1 polymer ?
#
loop_
_entity_poly.entity_id
_entity_poly.type
_entity_poly.pdbx_seq_one_letter_code
_entity_poly.pdbx_strand_id
1 'polypeptide(L)' 'MIKFWSLTSKGKLATLDQPTDKLLSLAISADGKYLISGSADKTVKIWQNG' A
#
# COMPACT_ATOMS: atom_id res chain seq x y z
N MET A 1 3.84 6.29 4.90
CA MET A 1 2.36 6.12 4.95
C MET A 1 1.83 5.72 3.58
N ILE A 2 0.82 4.85 3.52
CA ILE A 2 0.08 4.52 2.29
C ILE A 2 -1.38 4.91 2.51
N LYS A 3 -2.01 5.59 1.54
CA LYS A 3 -3.42 6.02 1.63
C LYS A 3 -4.20 5.44 0.46
N PHE A 4 -5.37 4.90 0.75
CA PHE A 4 -6.29 4.38 -0.24
C PHE A 4 -7.46 5.35 -0.46
N TRP A 5 -7.89 5.46 -1.70
CA TRP A 5 -8.95 6.34 -2.13
C TRP A 5 -9.89 5.59 -3.08
N SER A 6 -11.19 5.81 -2.91
CA SER A 6 -12.21 5.35 -3.83
C SER A 6 -12.55 6.47 -4.81
N LEU A 7 -12.37 6.20 -6.10
CA LEU A 7 -12.77 7.13 -7.16
C LEU A 7 -14.30 7.19 -7.29
N THR A 8 -14.97 6.06 -7.03
CA THR A 8 -16.43 5.93 -7.18
C THR A 8 -17.18 6.63 -6.05
N SER A 9 -16.72 6.49 -4.81
CA SER A 9 -17.35 7.15 -3.65
C SER A 9 -16.71 8.50 -3.29
N LYS A 10 -15.75 8.97 -4.10
CA LYS A 10 -15.02 10.24 -3.94
C LYS A 10 -14.48 10.45 -2.51
N GLY A 11 -13.87 9.43 -1.92
CA GLY A 11 -13.47 9.45 -0.52
C GLY A 11 -12.21 8.65 -0.19
N LYS A 12 -11.59 8.99 0.94
CA LYS A 12 -10.49 8.23 1.53
C LYS A 12 -11.06 6.96 2.17
N LEU A 13 -10.55 5.80 1.78
CA LEU A 13 -11.03 4.51 2.30
C LEU A 13 -10.27 4.09 3.55
N ALA A 14 -8.94 4.12 3.48
CA ALA A 14 -8.09 3.61 4.55
C ALA A 14 -6.72 4.28 4.54
N THR A 15 -6.05 4.23 5.68
CA THR A 15 -4.63 4.59 5.81
C THR A 15 -3.90 3.41 6.40
N LEU A 16 -2.79 3.05 5.78
CA LEU A 16 -1.84 2.15 6.39
C LEU A 16 -0.71 3.00 6.96
N ASP A 17 -0.80 3.25 8.27
CA ASP A 17 0.26 3.89 9.02
C ASP A 17 1.29 2.84 9.41
N GLN A 18 2.41 2.91 8.72
CA GLN A 18 3.56 2.08 8.98
C GLN A 18 4.77 2.97 9.16
N PRO A 19 5.56 2.75 10.23
CA PRO A 19 6.88 3.32 10.34
C PRO A 19 7.74 2.62 9.28
N THR A 20 8.16 3.39 8.29
CA THR A 20 9.03 2.94 7.20
C THR A 20 9.68 4.18 6.63
N ASP A 21 10.93 4.04 6.18
CA ASP A 21 11.62 5.11 5.46
C ASP A 21 10.89 5.42 4.14
N LYS A 22 11.47 6.27 3.30
CA LYS A 22 10.86 6.67 2.04
C LYS A 22 10.47 5.44 1.20
N LEU A 23 9.16 5.29 0.95
CA LEU A 23 8.65 4.30 0.03
C LEU A 23 9.09 4.67 -1.39
N LEU A 24 9.74 3.72 -2.07
CA LEU A 24 10.29 3.91 -3.41
C LEU A 24 9.38 3.31 -4.49
N SER A 25 8.58 2.31 -4.14
CA SER A 25 7.71 1.60 -5.08
C SER A 25 6.47 1.02 -4.40
N LEU A 26 5.41 0.85 -5.19
CA LEU A 26 4.15 0.24 -4.79
C LEU A 26 3.61 -0.61 -5.96
N ALA A 27 3.14 -1.81 -5.68
CA ALA A 27 2.51 -2.70 -6.65
C ALA A 27 1.30 -3.42 -6.04
N ILE A 28 0.27 -3.64 -6.85
CA ILE A 28 -0.92 -4.42 -6.49
C ILE A 28 -0.94 -5.65 -7.40
N SER A 29 -1.21 -6.83 -6.85
CA SER A 29 -1.38 -8.03 -7.66
C SER A 29 -2.58 -7.90 -8.58
N ALA A 30 -2.56 -8.54 -9.75
CA ALA A 30 -3.65 -8.46 -10.72
C ALA A 30 -5.00 -8.94 -10.18
N ASP A 31 -4.99 -9.86 -9.21
CA ASP A 31 -6.17 -10.36 -8.51
C ASP A 31 -6.62 -9.47 -7.33
N GLY A 32 -5.89 -8.38 -7.05
CA GLY A 32 -6.17 -7.43 -5.97
C GLY A 32 -5.93 -7.99 -4.56
N LYS A 33 -5.39 -9.20 -4.41
CA LYS A 33 -5.20 -9.84 -3.10
C LYS A 33 -3.97 -9.33 -2.37
N TYR A 34 -2.94 -8.87 -3.09
CA TYR A 34 -1.68 -8.47 -2.50
C TYR A 34 -1.36 -7.02 -2.82
N LEU A 35 -0.97 -6.30 -1.78
CA LEU A 35 -0.24 -5.03 -1.89
C LEU A 35 1.21 -5.27 -1.52
N ILE A 36 2.12 -4.77 -2.34
CA ILE A 36 3.56 -4.92 -2.15
C ILE A 36 4.19 -3.52 -2.17
N SER A 37 5.03 -3.20 -1.19
CA SER A 37 5.80 -1.95 -1.19
C SER A 37 7.28 -2.19 -0.95
N GLY A 38 8.13 -1.48 -1.70
CA GLY A 38 9.57 -1.41 -1.46
C GLY A 38 9.97 -0.08 -0.80
N SER A 39 10.82 -0.15 0.21
CA SER A 39 11.28 1.00 1.00
C SER A 39 12.79 1.21 0.90
N ALA A 40 13.24 2.44 1.13
CA ALA A 40 14.65 2.79 1.24
C ALA A 40 15.35 2.11 2.44
N ASP A 41 14.58 1.65 3.43
CA ASP A 41 15.09 0.85 4.57
C ASP A 41 15.50 -0.59 4.18
N LYS A 42 15.51 -0.90 2.87
CA LYS A 42 15.86 -2.20 2.28
C LYS A 42 14.88 -3.32 2.63
N THR A 43 13.66 -2.98 3.07
CA THR A 43 12.59 -3.95 3.30
C THR A 43 11.56 -3.95 2.18
N VAL A 44 10.94 -5.12 1.98
CA VAL A 44 9.73 -5.30 1.19
C VAL A 44 8.63 -5.75 2.15
N LYS A 45 7.49 -5.06 2.09
CA LYS A 45 6.31 -5.41 2.89
C LYS A 45 5.19 -5.85 1.97
N ILE A 46 4.48 -6.89 2.41
CA ILE A 46 3.38 -7.50 1.68
C ILE A 46 2.17 -7.53 2.59
N TRP A 47 1.02 -7.07 2.09
CA TRP A 47 -0.27 -7.17 2.76
C TRP A 47 -1.20 -8.01 1.92
N GLN A 48 -1.91 -8.92 2.56
CA GLN A 48 -2.96 -9.70 1.93
C GLN A 48 -4.33 -9.15 2.32
N ASN A 49 -5.21 -8.96 1.35
CA ASN A 49 -6.61 -8.68 1.56
C ASN A 49 -7.36 -10.01 1.72
N GLY A 50 -7.83 -10.29 2.94
CA GLY A 50 -8.55 -11.51 3.32
C GLY A 50 -9.96 -11.18 3.78
#